data_AF-A0A7X3SM96-F1
#
_entry.id   AF-A0A7X3SM96-F1
#
_cell.length_a   1.000
_cell.length_b   1.000
_cell.length_c   1.000
_cell.angle_alpha   90.00
_cell.angle_beta   90.00
_cell.angle_gamma   90.00
#
_symmetry.space_group_name_H-M   'P 1'
#
loop_
_entity.id
_entity.type
_entity.pdbx_description
1 polymer ?
#
loop_
_entity_poly.entity_id
_entity_poly.type
_entity_poly.pdbx_seq_one_letter_code
_entity_poly.pdbx_strand_id
1 'polypeptide(L)'
;MKDTIFERQNDDEVLDLLYSQRVSYDHAEIFNRIGWTMTLLLLFLAVGKLFVPFLEHSSGIVEIIVAVGIFAVDYKTKMLITWGAETKGLIDNILFGFPIQNKEKLIEYAIKIKNKNKEDYKLQTTHKGDDIIRGVRDWYTEYSSDDHYKVILNCQKENVWWNVKLVSYYKKIVISFIGISVLLVASFISYLAIKIDFAWSLIILGSTIFIRSIEQMIAITIYTKAMEHASAKIELIEADSNNLNLESLLSLQKDIEENRKSGFLVPSWVHYMYSKHLHKEKKEINERMVG
;
A
#
# COMPACT_ATOMS: atom_id res chain seq x y z
N MET A 1 20.45 -9.14 -25.65
CA MET A 1 21.50 -8.97 -24.63
C MET A 1 20.80 -8.86 -23.28
N LYS A 2 21.42 -9.28 -22.16
CA LYS A 2 20.81 -9.10 -20.83
C LYS A 2 21.06 -7.68 -20.36
N ASP A 3 20.02 -7.01 -19.90
CA ASP A 3 20.14 -5.66 -19.35
C ASP A 3 20.75 -5.68 -17.95
N THR A 4 21.59 -4.69 -17.64
CA THR A 4 22.27 -4.56 -16.35
C THR A 4 21.31 -4.30 -15.18
N ILE A 5 20.08 -3.83 -15.43
CA ILE A 5 19.04 -3.65 -14.39
C ILE A 5 18.89 -4.90 -13.51
N PHE A 6 18.92 -6.08 -14.11
CA PHE A 6 18.65 -7.34 -13.40
C PHE A 6 19.81 -7.82 -12.53
N GLU A 7 21.02 -7.35 -12.80
CA GLU A 7 22.18 -7.57 -11.95
C GLU A 7 22.19 -6.51 -10.84
N ARG A 8 22.03 -5.23 -11.22
CA ARG A 8 22.09 -4.07 -10.30
C ARG A 8 20.99 -4.06 -9.24
N GLN A 9 19.83 -4.65 -9.50
CA GLN A 9 18.76 -4.77 -8.49
C GLN A 9 19.18 -5.57 -7.25
N ASN A 10 20.25 -6.36 -7.36
CA ASN A 10 20.80 -7.16 -6.27
C ASN A 10 22.10 -6.57 -5.70
N ASP A 11 22.48 -5.33 -6.08
CA ASP A 11 23.58 -4.61 -5.45
C ASP A 11 23.23 -4.26 -4.00
N ASP A 12 24.24 -4.22 -3.12
CA ASP A 12 24.05 -3.95 -1.68
C ASP A 12 23.30 -2.63 -1.42
N GLU A 13 23.57 -1.56 -2.19
CA GLU A 13 22.85 -0.28 -2.07
C GLU A 13 21.35 -0.44 -2.37
N VAL A 14 21.01 -1.20 -3.42
CA VAL A 14 19.61 -1.40 -3.83
C VAL A 14 18.89 -2.32 -2.86
N LEU A 15 19.55 -3.38 -2.37
CA LEU A 15 18.99 -4.28 -1.37
C LEU A 15 18.74 -3.57 -0.02
N ASP A 16 19.64 -2.67 0.39
CA ASP A 16 19.47 -1.83 1.58
C ASP A 16 18.21 -0.95 1.46
N LEU A 17 18.05 -0.30 0.30
CA LEU A 17 16.89 0.52 0.00
C LEU A 17 15.61 -0.31 -0.06
N LEU A 18 15.60 -1.44 -0.77
CA LEU A 18 14.43 -2.34 -0.91
C LEU A 18 13.97 -2.86 0.46
N TYR A 19 14.91 -3.27 1.31
CA TYR A 19 14.58 -3.70 2.67
C TYR A 19 13.96 -2.54 3.48
N SER A 20 14.55 -1.35 3.42
CA SER A 20 14.04 -0.19 4.16
C SER A 20 12.66 0.28 3.67
N GLN A 21 12.39 0.18 2.37
CA GLN A 21 11.10 0.42 1.75
C GLN A 21 10.06 -0.53 2.34
N ARG A 22 10.36 -1.83 2.37
CA ARG A 22 9.47 -2.86 2.90
C ARG A 22 9.16 -2.63 4.38
N VAL A 23 10.19 -2.42 5.21
CA VAL A 23 10.01 -2.12 6.65
C VAL A 23 9.15 -0.88 6.87
N SER A 24 9.27 0.14 6.00
CA SER A 24 8.46 1.35 6.09
C SER A 24 6.98 1.07 5.83
N TYR A 25 6.68 0.28 4.79
CA TYR A 25 5.30 -0.13 4.51
C TYR A 25 4.73 -1.07 5.59
N ASP A 26 5.53 -2.01 6.10
CA ASP A 26 5.09 -2.92 7.18
C ASP A 26 4.78 -2.15 8.47
N HIS A 27 5.62 -1.17 8.83
CA HIS A 27 5.34 -0.28 9.96
C HIS A 27 4.12 0.61 9.70
N ALA A 28 3.97 1.16 8.49
CA ALA A 28 2.79 1.94 8.14
C ALA A 28 1.50 1.13 8.32
N GLU A 29 1.52 -0.15 7.95
CA GLU A 29 0.39 -1.04 8.18
C GLU A 29 0.13 -1.28 9.67
N ILE A 30 1.17 -1.51 10.47
CA ILE A 30 1.02 -1.65 11.93
C ILE A 30 0.32 -0.43 12.52
N PHE A 31 0.78 0.78 12.18
CA PHE A 31 0.14 2.01 12.65
C PHE A 31 -1.30 2.14 12.13
N ASN A 32 -1.56 1.84 10.85
CA ASN A 32 -2.92 1.84 10.32
C ASN A 32 -3.85 0.89 11.10
N ARG A 33 -3.38 -0.32 11.43
CA ARG A 33 -4.13 -1.29 12.26
C ARG A 33 -4.38 -0.77 13.67
N ILE A 34 -3.39 -0.09 14.27
CA ILE A 34 -3.57 0.58 15.57
C ILE A 34 -4.66 1.66 15.46
N GLY A 35 -4.65 2.48 14.40
CA GLY A 35 -5.66 3.52 14.17
C GLY A 35 -7.09 2.94 14.04
N TRP A 36 -7.23 1.84 13.29
CA TRP A 36 -8.48 1.09 13.23
C TRP A 36 -8.90 0.52 14.59
N THR A 37 -7.96 -0.05 15.35
CA THR A 37 -8.23 -0.59 16.69
C THR A 37 -8.69 0.51 17.65
N MET A 38 -8.07 1.69 17.61
CA MET A 38 -8.49 2.85 18.40
C MET A 38 -9.86 3.38 18.00
N THR A 39 -10.18 3.35 16.70
CA THR A 39 -11.51 3.71 16.20
C THR A 39 -12.57 2.73 16.71
N LEU A 40 -12.26 1.43 16.72
CA LEU A 40 -13.12 0.39 17.33
C LEU A 40 -13.21 0.54 18.86
N LEU A 41 -12.16 1.01 19.52
CA LEU A 41 -12.21 1.31 20.95
C LEU A 41 -13.14 2.50 21.24
N LEU A 42 -13.11 3.57 20.44
CA LEU A 42 -14.08 4.67 20.56
C LEU A 42 -15.51 4.17 20.39
N LEU A 43 -15.74 3.29 19.40
CA LEU A 43 -17.02 2.63 19.22
C LEU A 43 -17.42 1.87 20.50
N PHE A 44 -16.53 1.03 21.03
CA PHE A 44 -16.79 0.25 22.23
C PHE A 44 -17.09 1.12 23.45
N LEU A 45 -16.36 2.21 23.66
CA LEU A 45 -16.62 3.16 24.74
C LEU A 45 -17.99 3.83 24.59
N ALA A 46 -18.33 4.27 23.39
CA ALA A 46 -19.62 4.89 23.10
C ALA A 46 -20.81 3.92 23.29
N VAL A 47 -20.71 2.65 22.85
CA VAL A 47 -21.73 1.62 23.12
C VAL A 47 -21.76 1.25 24.60
N GLY A 48 -20.58 1.07 25.20
CA GLY A 48 -20.43 0.61 26.57
C GLY A 48 -21.12 1.53 27.56
N LYS A 49 -21.13 2.84 27.31
CA LYS A 49 -21.91 3.82 28.09
C LYS A 49 -23.41 3.51 28.19
N LEU A 50 -23.98 2.82 27.22
CA LEU A 50 -25.41 2.48 27.19
C LEU A 50 -25.77 1.23 28.00
N PHE A 51 -24.80 0.34 28.21
CA PHE A 51 -25.05 -0.99 28.79
C PHE A 51 -24.27 -1.25 30.08
N VAL A 52 -23.24 -0.45 30.37
CA VAL A 52 -22.33 -0.65 31.50
C VAL A 52 -22.38 0.59 32.39
N PRO A 53 -23.04 0.54 33.57
CA PRO A 53 -23.23 1.69 34.46
C PRO A 53 -21.91 2.39 34.87
N PHE A 54 -20.82 1.63 35.00
CA PHE A 54 -19.49 2.20 35.29
C PHE A 54 -18.96 3.10 34.15
N LEU A 55 -19.29 2.79 32.89
CA LEU A 55 -18.87 3.58 31.74
C LEU A 55 -19.74 4.83 31.55
N GLU A 56 -21.00 4.81 31.98
CA GLU A 56 -21.91 5.98 31.91
C GLU A 56 -21.30 7.23 32.56
N HIS A 57 -20.62 7.06 33.69
CA HIS A 57 -19.95 8.16 34.42
C HIS A 57 -18.52 8.45 33.94
N SER A 58 -18.03 7.76 32.90
CA SER A 58 -16.68 8.03 32.39
C SER A 58 -16.61 9.41 31.73
N SER A 59 -15.59 10.18 32.11
CA SER A 59 -15.36 11.51 31.57
C SER A 59 -15.06 11.45 30.07
N GLY A 60 -15.63 12.37 29.29
CA GLY A 60 -15.35 12.54 27.85
C GLY A 60 -13.86 12.77 27.49
N ILE A 61 -13.01 12.97 28.49
CA ILE A 61 -11.56 13.13 28.36
C ILE A 61 -10.92 11.89 27.73
N VAL A 62 -11.42 10.68 28.03
CA VAL A 62 -10.84 9.44 27.47
C VAL A 62 -11.04 9.40 25.96
N GLU A 63 -12.22 9.76 25.46
CA GLU A 63 -12.54 9.81 24.04
C GLU A 63 -11.71 10.87 23.32
N ILE A 64 -11.50 12.03 23.95
CA ILE A 64 -10.63 13.07 23.41
C ILE A 64 -9.19 12.55 23.28
N ILE A 65 -8.66 11.88 24.31
CA ILE A 65 -7.30 11.29 24.28
C ILE A 65 -7.19 10.26 23.15
N VAL A 66 -8.19 9.37 23.01
CA VAL A 66 -8.17 8.35 21.95
C VAL A 66 -8.29 9.01 20.57
N ALA A 67 -9.12 10.03 20.39
CA ALA A 67 -9.25 10.76 19.13
C ALA A 67 -7.94 11.46 18.72
N VAL A 68 -7.25 12.10 19.67
CA VAL A 68 -5.91 12.68 19.45
C VAL A 68 -4.90 11.58 19.10
N GLY A 69 -4.98 10.43 19.76
CA GLY A 69 -4.18 9.25 19.46
C GLY A 69 -4.36 8.75 18.02
N ILE A 70 -5.61 8.68 17.54
CA ILE A 70 -5.92 8.31 16.15
C ILE A 70 -5.24 9.27 15.18
N PHE A 71 -5.37 10.59 15.39
CA PHE A 71 -4.73 11.59 14.53
C PHE A 71 -3.21 11.42 14.48
N ALA A 72 -2.56 11.21 15.63
CA ALA A 72 -1.12 10.99 15.71
C ALA A 72 -0.67 9.72 14.96
N VAL A 73 -1.44 8.65 15.09
CA VAL A 73 -1.20 7.37 14.41
C VAL A 73 -1.42 7.47 12.90
N ASP A 74 -2.45 8.18 12.45
CA ASP A 74 -2.72 8.40 11.03
C ASP A 74 -1.65 9.31 10.39
N TYR A 75 -1.18 10.34 11.10
CA TYR A 75 -0.03 11.15 10.68
C TYR A 75 1.23 10.29 10.52
N LYS A 76 1.53 9.43 11.51
CA LYS A 76 2.68 8.53 11.46
C LYS A 76 2.58 7.54 10.31
N THR A 77 1.39 7.00 10.05
CA THR A 77 1.10 6.11 8.92
C THR A 77 1.42 6.79 7.60
N LYS A 78 0.88 7.99 7.36
CA LYS A 78 1.13 8.75 6.13
C LYS A 78 2.62 9.03 5.93
N MET A 79 3.31 9.46 6.98
CA MET A 79 4.75 9.72 6.92
C MET A 79 5.53 8.46 6.50
N LEU A 80 5.23 7.29 7.07
CA LEU A 80 5.90 6.03 6.72
C LEU A 80 5.60 5.58 5.29
N ILE A 81 4.37 5.79 4.81
CA ILE A 81 4.01 5.54 3.40
C ILE A 81 4.84 6.43 2.47
N THR A 82 4.99 7.72 2.81
CA THR A 82 5.83 8.64 2.03
C THR A 82 7.28 8.18 1.99
N TRP A 83 7.86 7.77 3.13
CA TRP A 83 9.22 7.21 3.16
C TRP A 83 9.35 5.97 2.27
N GLY A 84 8.40 5.03 2.34
CA GLY A 84 8.38 3.86 1.47
C GLY A 84 8.30 4.23 -0.01
N ALA A 85 7.41 5.16 -0.35
CA ALA A 85 7.20 5.61 -1.73
C ALA A 85 8.42 6.33 -2.32
N GLU A 86 9.03 7.24 -1.56
CA GLU A 86 10.25 7.96 -1.95
C GLU A 86 11.43 7.01 -2.10
N THR A 87 11.58 6.06 -1.18
CA THR A 87 12.61 5.01 -1.28
C THR A 87 12.42 4.16 -2.54
N LYS A 88 11.18 3.77 -2.86
CA LYS A 88 10.87 3.03 -4.10
C LYS A 88 11.18 3.84 -5.35
N GLY A 89 10.86 5.14 -5.36
CA GLY A 89 11.21 6.04 -6.46
C GLY A 89 12.72 6.15 -6.66
N LEU A 90 13.50 6.28 -5.57
CA LEU A 90 14.96 6.27 -5.64
C LEU A 90 15.49 4.95 -6.22
N ILE A 91 14.96 3.80 -5.78
CA ILE A 91 15.34 2.49 -6.34
C ILE A 91 15.10 2.44 -7.84
N ASP A 92 13.92 2.85 -8.29
CA ASP A 92 13.57 2.87 -9.72
C ASP A 92 14.50 3.79 -10.51
N ASN A 93 14.79 4.98 -9.98
CA ASN A 93 15.69 5.92 -10.64
C ASN A 93 17.13 5.39 -10.73
N ILE A 94 17.62 4.71 -9.68
CA ILE A 94 18.93 4.03 -9.70
C ILE A 94 18.95 2.97 -10.80
N LEU A 95 17.94 2.10 -10.85
CA LEU A 95 17.90 0.98 -11.79
C LEU A 95 17.75 1.45 -13.23
N PHE A 96 16.82 2.37 -13.49
CA PHE A 96 16.50 2.88 -14.83
C PHE A 96 17.48 3.96 -15.32
N GLY A 97 18.43 4.37 -14.49
CA GLY A 97 19.40 5.42 -14.84
C GLY A 97 18.78 6.80 -14.98
N PHE A 98 17.68 7.06 -14.29
CA PHE A 98 17.00 8.35 -14.31
C PHE A 98 17.69 9.37 -13.40
N PRO A 99 17.45 10.69 -13.58
CA PRO A 99 18.04 11.72 -12.74
C PRO A 99 17.66 11.54 -11.26
N ILE A 100 18.67 11.54 -10.38
CA ILE A 100 18.49 11.39 -8.94
C ILE A 100 18.77 12.73 -8.26
N GLN A 101 17.88 13.13 -7.34
CA GLN A 101 18.07 14.30 -6.48
C GLN A 101 17.93 13.88 -5.02
N ASN A 102 18.80 14.41 -4.15
CA ASN A 102 18.70 14.31 -2.70
C ASN A 102 18.55 12.86 -2.17
N LYS A 103 19.46 11.95 -2.54
CA LYS A 103 19.37 10.53 -2.14
C LYS A 103 19.93 10.24 -0.74
N GLU A 104 20.71 11.15 -0.18
CA GLU A 104 21.47 10.99 1.07
C GLU A 104 20.55 10.62 2.23
N LYS A 105 19.45 11.36 2.38
CA LYS A 105 18.45 11.15 3.44
C LYS A 105 17.83 9.75 3.41
N LEU A 106 17.58 9.21 2.21
CA LEU A 106 16.97 7.88 2.04
C LEU A 106 18.00 6.77 2.29
N ILE A 107 19.25 6.97 1.87
CA ILE A 107 20.36 6.05 2.14
C ILE A 107 20.66 5.98 3.64
N GLU A 108 20.77 7.12 4.32
CA GLU A 108 20.96 7.17 5.78
C GLU A 108 19.84 6.44 6.53
N TYR A 109 18.60 6.64 6.08
CA TYR A 109 17.44 5.94 6.61
C TYR A 109 17.56 4.42 6.39
N ALA A 110 17.94 3.96 5.20
CA ALA A 110 18.13 2.55 4.90
C ALA A 110 19.20 1.89 5.77
N ILE A 111 20.36 2.56 5.91
CA ILE A 111 21.46 2.11 6.77
C ILE A 111 20.99 1.99 8.23
N LYS A 112 20.23 2.97 8.73
CA LYS A 112 19.69 2.96 10.09
C LYS A 112 18.74 1.78 10.31
N ILE A 113 17.84 1.51 9.36
CA ILE A 113 16.87 0.40 9.44
C ILE A 113 17.58 -0.96 9.40
N LYS A 114 18.52 -1.14 8.46
CA LYS A 114 19.38 -2.33 8.38
C LYS A 114 20.12 -2.60 9.68
N ASN A 115 20.77 -1.58 10.24
CA ASN A 115 21.53 -1.71 11.48
C ASN A 115 20.66 -2.06 12.69
N LYS A 116 19.39 -1.63 12.71
CA LYS A 116 18.43 -1.96 13.76
C LYS A 116 17.93 -3.40 13.66
N ASN A 117 17.83 -3.96 12.46
CA ASN A 117 17.17 -5.24 12.18
C ASN A 117 18.09 -6.22 11.44
N LYS A 118 19.33 -6.42 11.90
CA LYS A 118 20.38 -7.13 11.13
C LYS A 118 20.01 -8.55 10.67
N GLU A 119 19.42 -9.36 11.55
CA GLU A 119 19.07 -10.75 11.23
C GLU A 119 17.93 -10.82 10.22
N ASP A 120 16.88 -10.01 10.40
CA ASP A 120 15.75 -9.93 9.48
C ASP A 120 16.19 -9.35 8.12
N TYR A 121 17.06 -8.35 8.11
CA TYR A 121 17.69 -7.85 6.90
C TYR A 121 18.39 -8.97 6.12
N LYS A 122 19.29 -9.71 6.78
CA LYS A 122 20.04 -10.80 6.14
C LYS A 122 19.10 -11.86 5.57
N LEU A 123 18.05 -12.19 6.31
CA LEU A 123 17.06 -13.16 5.87
C LEU A 123 16.30 -12.65 4.64
N GLN A 124 15.85 -11.41 4.62
CA GLN A 124 15.03 -10.89 3.52
C GLN A 124 15.83 -10.57 2.25
N THR A 125 17.10 -10.18 2.35
CA THR A 125 17.92 -9.86 1.17
C THR A 125 18.49 -11.09 0.47
N THR A 126 18.47 -12.26 1.11
CA THR A 126 18.90 -13.52 0.46
C THR A 126 17.78 -14.26 -0.28
N HIS A 127 16.52 -13.93 0.01
CA HIS A 127 15.34 -14.62 -0.54
C HIS A 127 14.60 -13.77 -1.59
N LYS A 128 13.86 -14.44 -2.47
CA LYS A 128 12.96 -13.83 -3.47
C LYS A 128 11.57 -13.58 -2.91
N GLY A 129 10.76 -12.82 -3.65
CA GLY A 129 9.38 -12.51 -3.25
C GLY A 129 8.44 -13.73 -3.18
N ASP A 130 8.72 -14.78 -3.94
CA ASP A 130 7.92 -16.00 -4.04
C ASP A 130 8.47 -17.19 -3.23
N ASP A 131 9.60 -17.00 -2.53
CA ASP A 131 10.13 -17.97 -1.59
C ASP A 131 9.21 -18.16 -0.36
N ILE A 132 9.42 -19.27 0.38
CA ILE A 132 8.70 -19.54 1.65
C ILE A 132 8.87 -18.37 2.61
N ILE A 133 10.10 -17.88 2.72
CA ILE A 133 10.42 -16.64 3.41
C ILE A 133 10.51 -15.57 2.34
N ARG A 134 9.49 -14.71 2.29
CA ARG A 134 9.42 -13.67 1.26
C ARG A 134 10.54 -12.67 1.47
N GLY A 135 11.43 -12.55 0.51
CA GLY A 135 12.50 -11.56 0.50
C GLY A 135 12.30 -10.46 -0.53
N VAL A 136 13.37 -9.72 -0.79
CA VAL A 136 13.40 -8.56 -1.70
C VAL A 136 14.34 -8.76 -2.89
N ARG A 137 15.01 -9.92 -2.98
CA ARG A 137 15.92 -10.25 -4.07
C ARG A 137 15.15 -10.46 -5.37
N ASP A 138 15.78 -10.12 -6.50
CA ASP A 138 15.19 -10.23 -7.84
C ASP A 138 13.81 -9.56 -7.91
N TRP A 139 13.75 -8.30 -7.47
CA TRP A 139 12.51 -7.53 -7.38
C TRP A 139 11.74 -7.44 -8.71
N TYR A 140 12.44 -7.27 -9.82
CA TYR A 140 11.89 -7.28 -11.17
C TYR A 140 12.14 -8.61 -11.86
N THR A 141 11.14 -9.06 -12.61
CA THR A 141 11.30 -10.22 -13.49
C THR A 141 12.30 -9.90 -14.59
N GLU A 142 13.19 -10.84 -14.90
CA GLU A 142 14.14 -10.69 -15.98
C GLU A 142 13.44 -10.67 -17.35
N TYR A 143 13.71 -9.63 -18.14
CA TYR A 143 13.18 -9.45 -19.48
C TYR A 143 14.33 -9.43 -20.51
N SER A 144 14.26 -10.29 -21.53
CA SER A 144 15.24 -10.28 -22.62
C SER A 144 14.85 -9.26 -23.69
N SER A 145 15.63 -8.20 -23.87
CA SER A 145 15.48 -7.27 -24.98
C SER A 145 16.82 -6.62 -25.32
N ASP A 146 17.02 -6.28 -26.59
CA ASP A 146 18.17 -5.48 -27.03
C ASP A 146 17.92 -3.96 -26.86
N ASP A 147 16.68 -3.56 -26.54
CA ASP A 147 16.29 -2.18 -26.28
C ASP A 147 16.12 -1.92 -24.78
N HIS A 148 17.03 -1.11 -24.22
CA HIS A 148 17.02 -0.71 -22.81
C HIS A 148 15.72 -0.02 -22.38
N TYR A 149 15.13 0.81 -23.24
CA TYR A 149 13.87 1.49 -22.93
C TYR A 149 12.70 0.52 -22.85
N LYS A 150 12.71 -0.52 -23.67
CA LYS A 150 11.73 -1.61 -23.58
C LYS A 150 11.85 -2.38 -22.27
N VAL A 151 13.08 -2.59 -21.77
CA VAL A 151 13.31 -3.24 -20.47
C VAL A 151 12.76 -2.39 -19.33
N ILE A 152 13.02 -1.08 -19.33
CA ILE A 152 12.46 -0.15 -18.35
C ILE A 152 10.93 -0.16 -18.39
N LEU A 153 10.33 -0.07 -19.58
CA LEU A 153 8.88 -0.09 -19.75
C LEU A 153 8.27 -1.38 -19.17
N ASN A 154 8.90 -2.53 -19.39
CA ASN A 154 8.44 -3.80 -18.83
C ASN A 154 8.48 -3.82 -17.29
N CYS A 155 9.52 -3.25 -16.68
CA CYS A 155 9.61 -3.10 -15.22
C CYS A 155 8.51 -2.17 -14.68
N GLN A 156 8.24 -1.06 -15.36
CA GLN A 156 7.16 -0.13 -15.00
C GLN A 156 5.78 -0.80 -15.17
N LYS A 157 5.58 -1.56 -16.24
CA LYS A 157 4.37 -2.35 -16.50
C LYS A 157 4.17 -3.42 -15.42
N GLU A 158 5.23 -4.09 -14.98
CA GLU A 158 5.18 -5.03 -13.87
C GLU A 158 4.71 -4.34 -12.57
N ASN A 159 5.27 -3.18 -12.22
CA ASN A 159 4.82 -2.40 -11.06
C ASN A 159 3.33 -2.04 -11.14
N VAL A 160 2.89 -1.50 -12.28
CA VAL A 160 1.50 -1.08 -12.48
C VAL A 160 0.57 -2.30 -12.39
N TRP A 161 0.93 -3.42 -13.01
CA TRP A 161 0.15 -4.65 -12.98
C TRP A 161 -0.06 -5.16 -11.54
N TRP A 162 1.00 -5.24 -10.75
CA TRP A 162 0.91 -5.66 -9.35
C TRP A 162 -0.03 -4.75 -8.56
N ASN A 163 0.16 -3.43 -8.67
CA ASN A 163 -0.66 -2.45 -8.00
C ASN A 163 -2.14 -2.56 -8.37
N VAL A 164 -2.47 -2.59 -9.67
CA VAL A 164 -3.84 -2.72 -10.17
C VAL A 164 -4.52 -3.96 -9.61
N LYS A 165 -3.84 -5.12 -9.66
CA LYS A 165 -4.40 -6.39 -9.18
C LYS A 165 -4.69 -6.35 -7.68
N LEU A 166 -3.71 -5.92 -6.88
CA LEU A 166 -3.83 -5.88 -5.43
C LEU A 166 -4.89 -4.90 -4.94
N VAL A 167 -4.96 -3.71 -5.55
CA VAL A 167 -6.01 -2.73 -5.26
C VAL A 167 -7.38 -3.25 -5.64
N SER A 168 -7.51 -3.94 -6.78
CA SER A 168 -8.78 -4.54 -7.20
C SER A 168 -9.30 -5.58 -6.19
N TYR A 169 -8.43 -6.45 -5.68
CA TYR A 169 -8.81 -7.39 -4.61
C TYR A 169 -9.20 -6.66 -3.32
N TYR A 170 -8.39 -5.69 -2.89
CA TYR A 170 -8.68 -4.95 -1.67
C TYR A 170 -9.97 -4.13 -1.77
N LYS A 171 -10.24 -3.50 -2.91
CA LYS A 171 -11.48 -2.77 -3.19
C LYS A 171 -12.70 -3.67 -3.01
N LYS A 172 -12.66 -4.90 -3.53
CA LYS A 172 -13.75 -5.88 -3.34
C LYS A 172 -13.98 -6.21 -1.87
N ILE A 173 -12.90 -6.44 -1.11
CA ILE A 173 -12.96 -6.71 0.34
C ILE A 173 -13.62 -5.53 1.09
N VAL A 174 -13.19 -4.29 0.82
CA VAL A 174 -13.74 -3.10 1.49
C VAL A 174 -15.21 -2.91 1.15
N ILE A 175 -15.61 -3.07 -0.12
CA ILE A 175 -17.02 -2.99 -0.53
C ILE A 175 -17.86 -4.06 0.19
N SER A 176 -17.38 -5.30 0.28
CA SER A 176 -18.06 -6.35 1.03
C SER A 176 -18.19 -6.01 2.51
N PHE A 177 -17.14 -5.47 3.13
CA PHE A 177 -17.16 -5.08 4.55
C PHE A 177 -18.16 -3.94 4.82
N ILE A 178 -18.22 -2.93 3.94
CA ILE A 178 -19.20 -1.85 4.02
C ILE A 178 -20.62 -2.42 3.87
N GLY A 179 -20.85 -3.29 2.89
CA GLY A 179 -22.15 -3.92 2.67
C GLY A 179 -22.65 -4.71 3.90
N ILE A 180 -21.77 -5.53 4.49
CA ILE A 180 -22.07 -6.27 5.73
C ILE A 180 -22.37 -5.30 6.89
N SER A 181 -21.57 -4.25 7.04
CA SER A 181 -21.75 -3.25 8.10
C SER A 181 -23.10 -2.55 7.99
N VAL A 182 -23.52 -2.16 6.78
CA VAL A 182 -24.83 -1.54 6.53
C VAL A 182 -25.97 -2.51 6.88
N LEU A 183 -25.87 -3.78 6.49
CA LEU A 183 -26.87 -4.80 6.82
C LEU A 183 -27.00 -5.02 8.33
N LEU A 184 -25.87 -5.06 9.06
CA LEU A 184 -25.86 -5.19 10.51
C LEU A 184 -26.53 -3.99 11.19
N VAL A 185 -26.20 -2.77 10.76
CA VAL A 185 -26.83 -1.54 11.28
C VAL A 185 -28.34 -1.55 11.00
N ALA A 186 -28.76 -1.90 9.79
CA ALA A 186 -30.18 -1.96 9.43
C ALA A 186 -30.96 -3.02 10.24
N SER A 187 -30.37 -4.21 10.43
CA SER A 187 -30.94 -5.27 11.27
C SER A 187 -31.05 -4.83 12.73
N PHE A 188 -30.03 -4.14 13.24
CA PHE A 188 -29.98 -3.65 14.61
C PHE A 188 -30.98 -2.51 14.86
N ILE A 189 -31.11 -1.56 13.93
CA ILE A 189 -32.16 -0.50 13.99
C ILE A 189 -33.56 -1.13 13.99
N SER A 190 -33.78 -2.13 13.13
CA SER A 190 -35.07 -2.84 13.06
C SER A 190 -35.40 -3.56 14.36
N TYR A 191 -34.40 -4.12 15.05
CA TYR A 191 -34.54 -4.74 16.38
C TYR A 191 -34.80 -3.72 17.50
N LEU A 192 -34.25 -2.50 17.39
CA LEU A 192 -34.24 -1.48 18.44
C LEU A 192 -35.23 -0.33 18.26
N ALA A 193 -36.19 -0.45 17.34
CA ALA A 193 -37.25 0.52 17.08
C ALA A 193 -38.19 0.82 18.29
N ILE A 194 -37.73 0.59 19.52
CA ILE A 194 -38.43 0.73 20.80
C ILE A 194 -37.84 1.88 21.67
N LYS A 195 -36.61 2.41 21.42
CA LYS A 195 -36.05 3.51 22.24
C LYS A 195 -35.25 4.58 21.48
N ILE A 196 -35.66 5.85 21.60
CA ILE A 196 -35.12 7.03 20.89
C ILE A 196 -33.70 7.42 21.33
N ASP A 197 -33.36 7.30 22.62
CA ASP A 197 -32.04 7.66 23.14
C ASP A 197 -30.92 6.74 22.63
N PHE A 198 -31.32 5.51 22.30
CA PHE A 198 -30.43 4.50 21.73
C PHE A 198 -30.11 4.78 20.25
N ALA A 199 -31.03 5.42 19.52
CA ALA A 199 -30.86 5.78 18.12
C ALA A 199 -29.79 6.88 17.93
N TRP A 200 -29.72 7.87 18.83
CA TRP A 200 -28.71 8.93 18.75
C TRP A 200 -27.29 8.41 18.93
N SER A 201 -27.09 7.49 19.88
CA SER A 201 -25.80 6.84 20.10
C SER A 201 -25.40 6.01 18.88
N LEU A 202 -26.35 5.29 18.26
CA LEU A 202 -26.13 4.56 17.01
C LEU A 202 -25.74 5.43 15.82
N ILE A 203 -26.28 6.64 15.72
CA ILE A 203 -25.92 7.59 14.66
C ILE A 203 -24.48 8.09 14.83
N ILE A 204 -24.07 8.37 16.07
CA ILE A 204 -22.68 8.74 16.40
C ILE A 204 -21.72 7.55 16.18
N LEU A 205 -22.16 6.33 16.52
CA LEU A 205 -21.43 5.07 16.29
C LEU A 205 -21.24 4.77 14.81
N GLY A 206 -22.32 4.91 14.03
CA GLY A 206 -22.30 4.73 12.58
C GLY A 206 -21.39 5.75 11.92
N SER A 207 -21.47 7.02 12.31
CA SER A 207 -20.74 8.10 11.63
C SER A 207 -19.22 7.95 11.73
N THR A 208 -18.66 7.53 12.87
CA THR A 208 -17.19 7.42 13.04
C THR A 208 -16.55 6.32 12.17
N ILE A 209 -17.09 5.10 12.18
CA ILE A 209 -16.63 4.02 11.31
C ILE A 209 -16.95 4.32 9.84
N PHE A 210 -18.12 4.90 9.58
CA PHE A 210 -18.54 5.25 8.24
C PHE A 210 -17.65 6.33 7.61
N ILE A 211 -17.25 7.35 8.38
CA ILE A 211 -16.29 8.37 7.94
C ILE A 211 -14.95 7.73 7.57
N ARG A 212 -14.34 6.93 8.47
CA ARG A 212 -13.05 6.26 8.18
C ARG A 212 -13.15 5.30 6.97
N SER A 213 -14.29 4.65 6.80
CA SER A 213 -14.57 3.78 5.64
C SER A 213 -14.74 4.57 4.34
N ILE A 214 -15.40 5.74 4.39
CA ILE A 214 -15.51 6.66 3.24
C ILE A 214 -14.13 7.18 2.86
N GLU A 215 -13.33 7.64 3.82
CA GLU A 215 -11.96 8.09 3.56
C GLU A 215 -11.12 7.01 2.87
N GLN A 216 -11.23 5.76 3.33
CA GLN A 216 -10.58 4.62 2.70
C GLN A 216 -11.08 4.40 1.26
N MET A 217 -12.39 4.52 1.03
CA MET A 217 -12.99 4.36 -0.31
C MET A 217 -12.60 5.48 -1.27
N ILE A 218 -12.50 6.72 -0.78
CA ILE A 218 -11.99 7.86 -1.55
C ILE A 218 -10.53 7.58 -1.93
N ALA A 219 -9.69 7.16 -0.99
CA ALA A 219 -8.29 6.83 -1.24
C ALA A 219 -8.15 5.69 -2.28
N ILE A 220 -8.94 4.62 -2.16
CA ILE A 220 -8.98 3.53 -3.15
C ILE A 220 -9.37 4.06 -4.53
N THR A 221 -10.38 4.92 -4.60
CA THR A 221 -10.90 5.44 -5.87
C THR A 221 -9.88 6.33 -6.56
N ILE A 222 -9.26 7.26 -5.83
CA ILE A 222 -8.18 8.11 -6.32
C ILE A 222 -7.03 7.24 -6.84
N TYR A 223 -6.59 6.27 -6.04
CA TYR A 223 -5.52 5.36 -6.42
C TYR A 223 -5.85 4.54 -7.68
N THR A 224 -7.06 3.99 -7.75
CA THR A 224 -7.53 3.19 -8.90
C THR A 224 -7.49 4.03 -10.18
N LYS A 225 -8.05 5.24 -10.13
CA LYS A 225 -8.10 6.14 -11.28
C LYS A 225 -6.70 6.51 -11.79
N ALA A 226 -5.77 6.69 -10.86
CA ALA A 226 -4.41 7.04 -11.20
C ALA A 226 -3.61 5.84 -11.76
N MET A 227 -3.90 4.61 -11.31
CA MET A 227 -3.38 3.39 -11.92
C MET A 227 -3.97 3.11 -13.31
N GLU A 228 -5.25 3.43 -13.54
CA GLU A 228 -5.88 3.37 -14.87
C GLU A 228 -5.19 4.34 -15.83
N HIS A 229 -4.89 5.56 -15.38
CA HIS A 229 -4.12 6.53 -16.16
C HIS A 229 -2.72 6.01 -16.52
N ALA A 230 -1.99 5.42 -15.55
CA ALA A 230 -0.67 4.83 -15.81
C ALA A 230 -0.76 3.65 -16.80
N SER A 231 -1.81 2.83 -16.69
CA SER A 231 -2.05 1.70 -17.62
C SER A 231 -2.32 2.18 -19.04
N ALA A 232 -3.19 3.19 -19.21
CA ALA A 232 -3.47 3.79 -20.50
C ALA A 232 -2.21 4.42 -21.14
N LYS A 233 -1.35 5.04 -20.32
CA LYS A 233 -0.08 5.60 -20.79
C LYS A 233 0.89 4.51 -21.27
N ILE A 234 0.94 3.36 -20.60
CA ILE A 234 1.70 2.19 -21.07
C ILE A 234 1.18 1.74 -22.43
N GLU A 235 -0.13 1.61 -22.61
CA GLU A 235 -0.74 1.20 -23.89
C GLU A 235 -0.39 2.17 -25.03
N LEU A 236 -0.37 3.48 -24.76
CA LEU A 236 0.03 4.50 -25.73
C LEU A 236 1.52 4.42 -26.12
N ILE A 237 2.39 4.07 -25.17
CA ILE A 237 3.81 3.85 -25.43
C ILE A 237 4.02 2.56 -26.25
N GLU A 238 3.25 1.51 -25.95
CA GLU A 238 3.33 0.23 -26.66
C GLU A 238 2.75 0.30 -28.09
N ALA A 239 1.76 1.17 -28.33
CA ALA A 239 1.10 1.30 -29.62
C ALA A 239 1.95 1.98 -30.70
N ASP A 240 2.92 2.82 -30.32
CA ASP A 240 3.80 3.52 -31.26
C ASP A 240 5.23 3.53 -30.72
N SER A 241 6.14 2.88 -31.45
CA SER A 241 7.55 2.81 -31.06
C SER A 241 8.23 4.17 -30.96
N ASN A 242 7.71 5.21 -31.62
CA ASN A 242 8.22 6.58 -31.47
C ASN A 242 7.97 7.14 -30.06
N ASN A 243 6.95 6.63 -29.37
CA ASN A 243 6.63 6.99 -27.99
C ASN A 243 7.56 6.29 -26.98
N LEU A 244 8.29 5.25 -27.38
CA LEU A 244 9.26 4.56 -26.54
C LEU A 244 10.56 5.37 -26.46
N ASN A 245 10.57 6.36 -25.57
CA ASN A 245 11.70 7.24 -25.34
C ASN A 245 11.81 7.63 -23.86
N LEU A 246 12.94 8.22 -23.50
CA LEU A 246 13.26 8.60 -22.12
C LEU A 246 12.20 9.55 -21.51
N GLU A 247 11.67 10.51 -22.27
CA GLU A 247 10.70 11.47 -21.78
C GLU A 247 9.38 10.78 -21.39
N SER A 248 8.88 9.89 -22.25
CA SER A 248 7.69 9.09 -21.96
C SER A 248 7.86 8.21 -20.73
N LEU A 249 9.03 7.57 -20.58
CA LEU A 249 9.32 6.68 -19.44
C LEU A 249 9.48 7.45 -18.13
N LEU A 250 10.13 8.62 -18.15
CA LEU A 250 10.22 9.53 -17.01
C LEU A 250 8.84 10.04 -16.60
N SER A 251 8.05 10.44 -17.59
CA SER A 251 6.68 10.90 -17.38
C SER A 251 5.82 9.79 -16.76
N LEU A 252 5.95 8.55 -17.23
CA LEU A 252 5.25 7.39 -16.64
C LEU A 252 5.75 7.10 -15.21
N GLN A 253 7.06 7.18 -14.98
CA GLN A 253 7.65 6.98 -13.65
C GLN A 253 7.12 7.99 -12.65
N LYS A 254 7.02 9.27 -13.05
CA LYS A 254 6.47 10.33 -12.23
C LYS A 254 5.02 10.02 -11.81
N ASP A 255 4.18 9.60 -12.75
CA ASP A 255 2.80 9.21 -12.44
C ASP A 255 2.78 8.04 -11.43
N ILE A 256 3.61 7.01 -11.63
CA ILE A 256 3.72 5.87 -10.71
C ILE A 256 4.14 6.33 -9.30
N GLU A 257 5.11 7.23 -9.20
CA GLU A 257 5.61 7.75 -7.93
C GLU A 257 4.60 8.62 -7.18
N GLU A 258 3.94 9.54 -7.87
CA GLU A 258 2.88 10.37 -7.30
C GLU A 258 1.75 9.50 -6.74
N ASN A 259 1.42 8.42 -7.45
CA ASN A 259 0.40 7.47 -7.01
C ASN A 259 0.81 6.71 -5.74
N ARG A 260 2.08 6.29 -5.63
CA ARG A 260 2.60 5.66 -4.40
C ARG A 260 2.58 6.62 -3.20
N LYS A 261 2.69 7.94 -3.43
CA LYS A 261 2.63 8.96 -2.37
C LYS A 261 1.22 9.32 -1.91
N SER A 262 0.18 8.88 -2.61
CA SER A 262 -1.23 9.20 -2.30
C SER A 262 -1.73 8.74 -0.92
N GLY A 263 -0.92 7.99 -0.16
CA GLY A 263 -1.26 7.56 1.21
C GLY A 263 -2.13 6.30 1.26
N PHE A 264 -2.42 5.69 0.11
CA PHE A 264 -3.12 4.42 0.05
C PHE A 264 -2.15 3.25 0.27
N LEU A 265 -2.45 2.41 1.27
CA LEU A 265 -1.69 1.21 1.58
C LEU A 265 -2.60 -0.01 1.40
N VAL A 266 -2.24 -0.90 0.47
CA VAL A 266 -2.83 -2.24 0.43
C VAL A 266 -2.30 -3.01 1.64
N PRO A 267 -3.15 -3.57 2.51
CA PRO A 267 -2.66 -4.34 3.65
C PRO A 267 -1.82 -5.55 3.21
N SER A 268 -0.71 -5.83 3.90
CA SER A 268 0.20 -6.95 3.58
C SER A 268 -0.49 -8.31 3.64
N TRP A 269 -1.56 -8.46 4.43
CA TRP A 269 -2.33 -9.71 4.46
C TRP A 269 -3.06 -9.97 3.14
N VAL A 270 -3.46 -8.92 2.40
CA VAL A 270 -4.02 -9.06 1.04
C VAL A 270 -2.93 -9.59 0.10
N HIS A 271 -1.74 -9.00 0.16
CA HIS A 271 -0.57 -9.56 -0.52
C HIS A 271 -0.31 -10.99 -0.06
N TYR A 272 -0.47 -11.32 1.22
CA TYR A 272 -0.22 -12.65 1.75
C TYR A 272 -1.14 -13.70 1.13
N MET A 273 -2.45 -13.42 1.14
CA MET A 273 -3.48 -14.30 0.61
C MET A 273 -3.37 -14.51 -0.91
N TYR A 274 -3.11 -13.44 -1.66
CA TYR A 274 -3.15 -13.48 -3.13
C TYR A 274 -1.78 -13.66 -3.80
N SER A 275 -0.66 -13.48 -3.09
CA SER A 275 0.69 -13.53 -3.67
C SER A 275 0.97 -14.83 -4.43
N LYS A 276 0.65 -16.02 -3.88
CA LYS A 276 0.87 -17.29 -4.59
C LYS A 276 0.12 -17.35 -5.93
N HIS A 277 -1.13 -16.92 -5.93
CA HIS A 277 -1.95 -16.89 -7.14
C HIS A 277 -1.41 -15.87 -8.15
N LEU A 278 -1.05 -14.67 -7.68
CA LEU A 278 -0.53 -13.59 -8.51
C LEU A 278 0.85 -13.88 -9.10
N HIS A 279 1.77 -14.49 -8.34
CA HIS A 279 3.06 -14.92 -8.90
C HIS A 279 2.87 -15.96 -9.99
N LYS A 280 1.94 -16.91 -9.80
CA LYS A 280 1.61 -17.89 -10.83
C LYS A 280 1.01 -17.23 -12.08
N GLU A 281 0.02 -16.35 -11.92
CA GLU A 281 -0.61 -15.62 -13.03
C GLU A 281 0.44 -14.77 -13.78
N LYS A 282 1.30 -14.06 -13.05
CA LYS A 282 2.35 -13.22 -13.63
C LYS A 282 3.36 -14.06 -14.42
N LYS A 283 3.77 -15.21 -13.89
CA LYS A 283 4.67 -16.14 -14.58
C LYS A 283 4.07 -16.63 -15.89
N GLU A 284 2.81 -17.06 -15.88
CA GLU A 284 2.09 -17.49 -17.09
C GLU A 284 1.98 -16.36 -18.13
N ILE A 285 1.72 -15.11 -17.70
CA ILE A 285 1.68 -13.95 -18.60
C ILE A 285 3.07 -13.69 -19.20
N ASN A 286 4.12 -13.69 -18.38
CA ASN A 286 5.49 -13.44 -18.84
C ASN A 286 5.95 -14.52 -19.84
N GLU A 287 5.65 -15.80 -19.60
CA GLU A 287 5.95 -16.91 -20.52
C GLU A 287 5.26 -16.73 -21.88
N ARG A 288 4.02 -16.23 -21.91
CA ARG A 288 3.26 -15.96 -23.15
C ARG A 288 3.70 -14.69 -23.90
N MET A 289 4.42 -13.78 -23.25
CA MET A 289 4.96 -12.57 -23.92
C MET A 289 6.34 -12.81 -24.54
N VAL A 290 7.02 -13.89 -24.14
CA VAL A 290 8.36 -14.26 -24.63
C VAL A 290 8.29 -15.30 -25.77
N GLY A 291 7.20 -16.08 -25.84
CA GLY A 291 6.92 -17.02 -26.96
C GLY A 291 6.17 -16.36 -28.10
#